data_AF-A0A1F6I2T7-F1
#
_entry.id   AF-A0A1F6I2T7-F1
#
_cell.length_a   1.000
_cell.length_b   1.000
_cell.length_c   1.000
_cell.angle_alpha   90.00
_cell.angle_beta   90.00
_cell.angle_gamma   90.00
#
_symmetry.space_group_name_H-M   'P 1'
#
loop_
_entity.id
_entity.type
_entity.pdbx_description
1 polymer ?
#
loop_
_entity_poly.entity_id
_entity_poly.type
_entity_poly.pdbx_seq_one_letter_code
_entity_poly.pdbx_strand_id
1 'polypeptide(L)' 'MWSFALVNNKLAEVFFERKRGENIFFGHAYVKESEYATRREKRWIKEDATKVRLVYRKGKYKFKN' A
#
# COMPACT_ATOMS: atom_id res chain seq x y z
N MET A 1 1.30 11.00 -2.61
CA MET A 1 2.52 10.15 -2.64
C MET A 1 2.09 8.71 -2.89
N TRP A 2 2.97 7.90 -3.48
CA TRP A 2 2.75 6.46 -3.68
C TRP A 2 3.60 5.66 -2.70
N SER A 3 3.06 4.55 -2.19
CA SER A 3 3.79 3.58 -1.35
C SER A 3 3.16 2.20 -1.50
N PHE A 4 3.93 1.16 -1.18
CA PHE A 4 3.44 -0.21 -1.20
C PHE A 4 2.70 -0.55 0.08
N ALA A 5 1.58 -1.25 -0.03
CA ALA A 5 0.85 -1.76 1.13
C ALA A 5 0.19 -3.09 0.79
N LEU A 6 -0.25 -3.82 1.82
CA LEU A 6 -1.16 -4.94 1.63
C LEU A 6 -2.60 -4.43 1.72
N VAL A 7 -3.31 -4.39 0.59
CA VAL A 7 -4.75 -4.11 0.55
C VAL A 7 -5.49 -5.43 0.42
N ASN A 8 -6.35 -5.76 1.39
CA ASN A 8 -7.09 -7.04 1.41
C ASN A 8 -6.16 -8.26 1.27
N ASN A 9 -5.02 -8.25 1.98
CA ASN A 9 -3.96 -9.27 1.92
C ASN A 9 -3.29 -9.45 0.55
N LYS A 10 -3.45 -8.50 -0.38
CA LYS A 10 -2.76 -8.49 -1.68
C LYS A 10 -1.83 -7.29 -1.78
N LEU A 11 -0.67 -7.47 -2.41
CA LEU A 11 0.24 -6.36 -2.66
C LEU A 11 -0.42 -5.34 -3.59
N ALA A 12 -0.38 -4.09 -3.16
CA ALA A 12 -0.91 -2.98 -3.92
C ALA A 12 -0.02 -1.74 -3.77
N GLU A 13 0.07 -0.97 -4.83
CA GLU A 13 0.57 0.39 -4.78
C GLU A 13 -0.59 1.30 -4.39
N VAL A 14 -0.42 2.09 -3.34
CA VAL A 14 -1.48 2.91 -2.75
C VAL A 14 -1.13 4.38 -2.86
N PHE A 15 -2.06 5.16 -3.40
CA PHE A 15 -1.96 6.60 -3.46
C PHE A 15 -2.59 7.22 -2.22
N PHE A 16 -1.79 8.00 -1.50
CA PHE A 16 -2.22 8.68 -0.28
C PHE A 16 -1.68 10.11 -0.20
N GLU A 17 -2.38 10.95 0.54
CA GLU A 17 -1.96 12.29 0.91
C GLU A 17 -1.94 12.41 2.42
N ARG A 18 -0.96 13.14 2.95
CA ARG A 18 -0.90 13.44 4.37
C ARG A 18 -1.58 14.78 4.62
N LYS A 19 -2.69 14.77 5.36
CA LYS A 19 -3.46 15.96 5.69
C LYS A 19 -3.65 16.05 7.19
N ARG A 20 -3.23 17.17 7.79
CA ARG A 20 -3.32 17.42 9.26
C ARG A 20 -2.73 16.30 10.13
N GLY A 21 -1.65 15.65 9.66
CA GLY A 21 -0.98 14.58 10.39
C GLY A 21 -1.50 13.17 10.07
N GLU A 22 -2.66 13.03 9.43
CA GLU A 22 -3.27 11.76 9.06
C GLU A 22 -2.99 11.38 7.60
N ASN A 23 -2.89 10.08 7.32
CA ASN A 23 -2.76 9.55 5.97
C ASN A 23 -4.14 9.27 5.39
N ILE A 24 -4.53 10.02 4.36
CA ILE A 24 -5.77 9.84 3.62
C ILE A 24 -5.45 9.07 2.35
N PHE A 25 -6.09 7.90 2.18
CA PHE A 25 -5.92 7.04 1.01
C PHE A 25 -6.99 7.32 -0.04
N PHE A 26 -6.59 7.45 -1.30
CA PHE A 26 -7.49 7.81 -2.41
C PHE A 26 -7.68 6.67 -3.40
N GLY A 27 -6.66 5.84 -3.59
CA GLY A 27 -6.67 4.81 -4.61
C GLY A 27 -5.62 3.75 -4.36
N HIS A 28 -5.82 2.57 -4.94
CA HIS A 28 -4.82 1.53 -4.96
C HIS A 28 -4.86 0.76 -6.28
N ALA A 29 -3.72 0.25 -6.71
CA ALA A 29 -3.58 -0.65 -7.83
C ALA A 29 -2.93 -1.95 -7.35
N TYR A 30 -3.53 -3.10 -7.66
CA TYR A 30 -2.90 -4.39 -7.34
C TYR A 30 -1.72 -4.63 -8.26
N VAL A 31 -0.60 -5.04 -7.67
CA VAL A 31 0.66 -5.26 -8.38
C VAL A 31 1.27 -6.58 -7.93
N LYS A 32 2.08 -7.20 -8.79
CA LYS A 32 2.81 -8.43 -8.43
C LYS A 32 4.26 -8.07 -8.13
N GLU A 33 4.81 -8.67 -7.08
CA GLU A 33 6.25 -8.49 -6.73
C GLU A 33 7.17 -8.87 -7.90
N SER A 34 6.75 -9.81 -8.76
CA SER A 34 7.48 -10.22 -9.95
C SER A 34 7.64 -9.13 -11.01
N GLU A 35 6.77 -8.11 -11.02
CA GLU A 35 6.83 -6.99 -11.97
C GLU A 35 7.96 -6.01 -11.64
N TYR A 36 8.47 -6.05 -10.41
CA TYR A 36 9.55 -5.18 -9.96
C TYR A 36 10.89 -5.89 -10.06
N ALA A 37 11.74 -5.47 -11.00
CA ALA A 37 13.00 -6.13 -11.31
C ALA A 37 14.12 -5.77 -10.31
N THR A 38 14.07 -4.59 -9.69
CA THR A 38 15.21 -4.07 -8.92
C THR A 38 15.20 -4.58 -7.48
N ARG A 39 16.38 -4.97 -6.97
CA ARG A 39 16.56 -5.37 -5.56
C ARG A 39 16.06 -4.33 -4.56
N ARG A 40 16.15 -3.04 -4.92
CA ARG A 40 15.70 -1.91 -4.09
C ARG A 40 14.17 -1.89 -3.94
N GLU A 41 13.44 -2.09 -5.03
CA GLU A 41 11.98 -2.10 -5.04
C GLU A 41 11.43 -3.31 -4.28
N LYS A 42 12.03 -4.50 -4.48
CA LYS A 42 11.67 -5.70 -3.70
C LYS A 42 11.88 -5.51 -2.20
N ARG A 43 12.94 -4.79 -1.82
CA ARG A 43 13.19 -4.42 -0.42
C ARG A 43 12.11 -3.47 0.10
N TRP A 44 11.74 -2.43 -0.66
CA TRP A 44 10.64 -1.53 -0.29
C TRP A 44 9.30 -2.24 -0.18
N ILE A 45 8.98 -3.15 -1.10
CA ILE A 45 7.79 -4.00 -1.01
C ILE A 45 7.81 -4.78 0.29
N LYS A 46 8.92 -5.45 0.63
CA LYS A 46 9.02 -6.19 1.89
C LYS A 46 8.86 -5.32 3.13
N GLU A 47 9.53 -4.16 3.17
CA GLU A 47 9.53 -3.27 4.33
C GLU A 47 8.20 -2.52 4.51
N ASP A 48 7.59 -2.05 3.42
CA ASP A 48 6.35 -1.26 3.47
C ASP A 48 5.11 -2.17 3.57
N ALA A 49 5.04 -3.27 2.81
CA ALA A 49 3.89 -4.17 2.83
C ALA A 49 3.73 -4.91 4.17
N THR A 50 4.80 -5.07 4.96
CA THR A 50 4.68 -5.61 6.33
C THR A 50 4.14 -4.58 7.32
N LYS A 51 4.48 -3.29 7.16
CA LYS A 51 4.10 -2.22 8.09
C LYS A 51 2.71 -1.67 7.83
N VAL A 52 2.29 -1.59 6.56
CA VAL A 52 1.03 -0.97 6.17
C VAL A 52 0.08 -2.02 5.60
N ARG A 53 -0.90 -2.40 6.40
CA ARG A 53 -1.98 -3.31 6.01
C ARG A 53 -3.30 -2.54 6.02
N LEU A 54 -4.00 -2.59 4.90
CA LEU A 54 -5.25 -1.90 4.67
C LEU A 54 -6.35 -2.90 4.27
N VAL A 55 -7.57 -2.61 4.70
CA VAL A 55 -8.79 -3.23 4.20
C VAL A 55 -9.54 -2.19 3.40
N TYR A 56 -9.87 -2.52 2.16
CA TYR A 56 -10.71 -1.70 1.31
C TYR A 56 -12.07 -2.37 1.14
N ARG A 57 -13.14 -1.73 1.62
CA ARG A 57 -14.52 -2.23 1.53
C ARG A 57 -15.51 -1.06 1.40
N LYS A 58 -16.44 -1.16 0.44
CA LYS A 58 -17.48 -0.14 0.18
C LYS A 58 -16.91 1.29 0.03
N GLY A 59 -15.82 1.45 -0.72
CA GLY A 59 -15.23 2.77 -0.98
C GLY A 59 -14.39 3.34 0.17
N LYS A 60 -14.18 2.59 1.26
CA LYS A 60 -13.45 3.07 2.44
C LYS A 60 -12.24 2.20 2.73
N TYR A 61 -11.13 2.86 3.03
CA TYR A 61 -9.91 2.26 3.54
C TYR A 61 -9.91 2.22 5.07
N LYS A 62 -9.45 1.12 5.66
CA LYS A 62 -9.24 0.96 7.10
C LYS A 62 -7.89 0.32 7.34
N PHE A 63 -7.15 0.76 8.35
CA PHE A 63 -5.97 0.03 8.80
C PHE A 63 -6.37 -1.31 9.39
N LYS A 64 -5.59 -2.34 9.04
CA LYS A 64 -5.66 -3.68 9.62
C LYS A 64 -4.49 -3.81 10.58
N ASN A 65 -4.77 -3.69 11.88
CA ASN A 65 -3.80 -4.02 12.92
C ASN A 65 -3.37 -5.49 12.82
#